data_AF-A0A227KDF1-F1
#
_entry.id   AF-A0A227KDF1-F1
#
_cell.length_a   1.000
_cell.length_b   1.000
_cell.length_c   1.000
_cell.angle_alpha   90.00
_cell.angle_beta   90.00
_cell.angle_gamma   90.00
#
_symmetry.space_group_name_H-M   'P 1'
#
loop_
_entity.id
_entity.type
_entity.pdbx_description
1 polymer ?
#
loop_
_entity_poly.entity_id
_entity_poly.type
_entity_poly.pdbx_seq_one_letter_code
_entity_poly.pdbx_strand_id
1 'polypeptide(L)'
;MEVRVPEVFTKYISSFSGCMGGNPGAPIWMCIDHSCRTPDVIAPSFFDTPVEDISGLQKGLLASCPVSSSIAALVNDIVGQPAEDVGKVFNENDPKAQSILTLAVSPFSFGDNPVQNWKAEKVIEVDGKKLSFAEYTGLPEFKDYWDFLIAQRGKVFAEAAKKYAPKVIICEGINKYKEYFKLWQADLTNVRAHDAFYYAPIIGMDGKPVGIVFATDLFGTSNGIDNTYHIERIALQIRHFAVAELGDKVFGSFVGPNF
;
A
#
# COMPACT_ATOMS: atom_id res chain seq x y z
N MET A 1 9.06 8.15 -32.08
CA MET A 1 9.25 9.13 -30.99
C MET A 1 9.40 8.32 -29.72
N GLU A 2 10.50 8.50 -29.00
CA GLU A 2 10.69 7.87 -27.70
C GLU A 2 9.69 8.49 -26.72
N VAL A 3 8.83 7.67 -26.11
CA VAL A 3 7.88 8.15 -25.09
C VAL A 3 8.70 8.66 -23.91
N ARG A 4 8.63 9.97 -23.63
CA ARG A 4 9.30 10.57 -22.48
C ARG A 4 8.25 11.11 -21.51
N VAL A 5 8.00 10.35 -20.45
CA VAL A 5 7.16 10.78 -19.33
C VAL A 5 7.72 12.09 -18.74
N PRO A 6 6.89 13.11 -18.47
CA PRO A 6 7.36 14.36 -17.89
C PRO A 6 8.15 14.14 -16.59
N GLU A 7 9.24 14.90 -16.41
CA GLU A 7 10.12 14.74 -15.25
C GLU A 7 9.40 15.06 -13.92
N VAL A 8 8.58 16.11 -13.91
CA VAL A 8 7.77 16.49 -12.73
C VAL A 8 6.80 15.39 -12.33
N PHE A 9 6.14 14.75 -13.31
CA PHE A 9 5.30 13.59 -13.05
C PHE A 9 6.11 12.41 -12.54
N THR A 10 7.27 12.15 -13.14
CA THR A 10 8.17 11.06 -12.72
C THR A 10 8.63 11.25 -11.27
N LYS A 11 9.01 12.47 -10.87
CA LYS A 11 9.37 12.81 -9.48
C LYS A 11 8.20 12.59 -8.53
N TYR A 12 7.01 13.05 -8.90
CA TYR A 12 5.81 12.85 -8.09
C TYR A 12 5.44 11.37 -7.93
N ILE A 13 5.54 10.59 -9.00
CA ILE A 13 5.38 9.13 -8.94
C ILE A 13 6.46 8.52 -8.05
N SER A 14 7.71 8.93 -8.17
CA SER A 14 8.85 8.45 -7.39
C SER A 14 8.89 9.06 -5.97
N SER A 15 7.75 9.10 -5.29
CA SER A 15 7.60 9.68 -3.95
C SER A 15 6.51 8.97 -3.14
N PHE A 16 6.32 9.37 -1.89
CA PHE A 16 5.25 8.92 -1.01
C PHE A 16 3.93 9.69 -1.20
N SER A 17 3.84 10.58 -2.19
CA SER A 17 2.62 11.33 -2.46
C SER A 17 1.40 10.41 -2.62
N GLY A 18 0.24 10.86 -2.13
CA GLY A 18 -1.00 10.08 -2.14
C GLY A 18 -1.07 8.93 -1.12
N CYS A 19 0.01 8.63 -0.39
CA CYS A 19 -0.06 7.70 0.74
C CYS A 19 -0.83 8.33 1.92
N MET A 20 -1.54 7.49 2.68
CA MET A 20 -2.42 7.98 3.75
C MET A 20 -1.65 8.38 4.99
N GLY A 21 -0.61 7.64 5.36
CA GLY A 21 0.22 7.94 6.54
C GLY A 21 0.26 6.82 7.54
N GLY A 22 0.81 7.11 8.71
CA GLY A 22 0.81 6.21 9.87
C GLY A 22 2.14 6.20 10.58
N ASN A 23 2.60 5.03 11.04
CA ASN A 23 3.89 4.88 11.69
C ASN A 23 4.89 4.16 10.78
N PRO A 24 5.90 4.85 10.21
CA PRO A 24 6.94 4.16 9.44
C PRO A 24 7.67 3.06 10.23
N GLY A 25 7.76 3.17 11.56
CA GLY A 25 8.35 2.15 12.43
C GLY A 25 7.41 0.99 12.80
N ALA A 26 6.19 0.95 12.29
CA ALA A 26 5.25 -0.14 12.54
C ALA A 26 5.74 -1.47 11.93
N PRO A 27 5.45 -2.61 12.60
CA PRO A 27 5.76 -3.92 12.06
C PRO A 27 4.86 -4.31 10.89
N ILE A 28 3.68 -3.69 10.76
CA ILE A 28 2.70 -3.97 9.72
C ILE A 28 2.55 -2.75 8.81
N TRP A 29 2.78 -2.93 7.52
CA TRP A 29 2.50 -1.93 6.50
C TRP A 29 1.35 -2.43 5.62
N MET A 30 0.42 -1.55 5.28
CA MET A 30 -0.68 -1.80 4.36
C MET A 30 -0.43 -1.05 3.07
N CYS A 31 -0.59 -1.71 1.93
CA CYS A 31 -0.41 -1.15 0.60
C CYS A 31 -1.68 -1.33 -0.22
N ILE A 32 -2.44 -0.26 -0.39
CA ILE A 32 -3.66 -0.27 -1.21
C ILE A 32 -3.35 0.16 -2.65
N ASP A 33 -4.28 -0.11 -3.55
CA ASP A 33 -4.10 0.18 -4.99
C ASP A 33 -3.87 1.67 -5.27
N HIS A 34 -4.58 2.54 -4.56
CA HIS A 34 -4.63 3.96 -4.87
C HIS A 34 -4.95 4.86 -3.68
N SER A 35 -4.60 6.15 -3.81
CA SER A 35 -5.06 7.20 -2.88
C SER A 35 -6.59 7.29 -2.83
N CYS A 36 -7.12 7.99 -1.82
CA CYS A 36 -8.57 8.09 -1.60
C CYS A 36 -9.29 8.95 -2.64
N ARG A 37 -8.63 9.95 -3.24
CA ARG A 37 -9.25 10.90 -4.18
C ARG A 37 -8.23 11.51 -5.14
N THR A 38 -8.69 11.82 -6.35
CA THR A 38 -7.95 12.61 -7.33
C THR A 38 -8.90 13.59 -7.98
N PRO A 39 -8.55 14.89 -8.06
CA PRO A 39 -9.34 15.87 -8.80
C PRO A 39 -9.59 15.41 -10.24
N ASP A 40 -10.70 15.83 -10.83
CA ASP A 40 -10.99 15.52 -12.24
C ASP A 40 -10.14 16.36 -13.19
N VAL A 41 -9.74 17.56 -12.74
CA VAL A 41 -8.84 18.46 -13.46
C VAL A 41 -7.66 18.79 -12.57
N ILE A 42 -6.45 18.57 -13.08
CA ILE A 42 -5.18 18.80 -12.36
C ILE A 42 -4.32 19.77 -13.17
N ALA A 43 -3.75 20.78 -12.52
CA ALA A 43 -2.70 21.60 -13.12
C ALA A 43 -1.33 20.90 -12.93
N PRO A 44 -0.36 21.04 -13.85
CA PRO A 44 0.98 20.46 -13.69
C PRO A 44 1.66 20.79 -12.36
N SER A 45 1.37 21.95 -11.78
CA SER A 45 1.90 22.38 -10.49
C SER A 45 1.48 21.50 -9.32
N PHE A 46 0.44 20.67 -9.48
CA PHE A 46 0.09 19.62 -8.53
C PHE A 46 1.25 18.64 -8.31
N PHE A 47 2.08 18.41 -9.33
CA PHE A 47 3.22 17.48 -9.26
C PHE A 47 4.47 18.10 -8.62
N ASP A 48 4.48 19.41 -8.34
CA ASP A 48 5.65 20.13 -7.82
C ASP A 48 5.89 19.92 -6.32
N THR A 49 5.00 19.20 -5.64
CA THR A 49 5.07 18.94 -4.19
C THR A 49 5.16 17.43 -3.87
N PRO A 50 6.22 16.73 -4.32
CA PRO A 50 6.42 15.32 -3.97
C PRO A 50 6.70 15.16 -2.47
N VAL A 51 6.16 14.10 -1.86
CA VAL A 51 6.52 13.70 -0.49
C VAL A 51 7.73 12.77 -0.57
N GLU A 52 8.94 13.31 -0.48
CA GLU A 52 10.17 12.55 -0.72
C GLU A 52 10.61 11.66 0.47
N ASP A 53 10.33 12.10 1.71
CA ASP A 53 10.67 11.36 2.92
C ASP A 53 9.44 10.71 3.54
N ILE A 54 9.54 9.40 3.81
CA ILE A 54 8.53 8.62 4.51
C ILE A 54 8.26 9.13 5.93
N SER A 55 9.20 9.87 6.56
CA SER A 55 8.90 10.56 7.83
C SER A 55 7.79 11.60 7.69
N GLY A 56 7.58 12.16 6.50
CA GLY A 56 6.45 13.03 6.19
C GLY A 56 5.09 12.32 6.23
N LEU A 57 5.09 10.97 6.24
CA LEU A 57 3.91 10.16 6.48
C LEU A 57 3.64 9.89 7.96
N GLN A 58 4.55 10.27 8.86
CA GLN A 58 4.39 10.02 10.29
C GLN A 58 3.35 10.96 10.90
N LYS A 59 2.08 10.55 10.82
CA LYS A 59 0.94 11.30 11.34
C LYS A 59 -0.14 10.35 11.84
N GLY A 60 -0.92 10.86 12.78
CA GLY A 60 -2.07 10.17 13.30
C GLY A 60 -3.13 10.02 12.20
N LEU A 61 -3.77 8.86 12.16
CA LEU A 61 -4.84 8.57 11.22
C LEU A 61 -6.18 8.57 11.94
N LEU A 62 -7.18 9.20 11.33
CA LEU A 62 -8.56 9.15 11.80
C LEU A 62 -9.22 7.89 11.27
N ALA A 63 -9.91 7.15 12.13
CA ALA A 63 -10.84 6.12 11.72
C ALA A 63 -12.25 6.70 11.56
N SER A 64 -12.57 7.19 10.36
CA SER A 64 -13.87 7.84 10.08
C SER A 64 -14.78 7.05 9.15
N CYS A 65 -14.33 5.90 8.62
CA CYS A 65 -15.12 5.10 7.68
C CYS A 65 -15.08 3.60 8.01
N PRO A 66 -16.06 2.81 7.53
CA PRO A 66 -16.13 1.37 7.78
C PRO A 66 -14.86 0.61 7.36
N VAL A 67 -14.21 1.02 6.27
CA VAL A 67 -12.94 0.43 5.81
C VAL A 67 -11.84 0.58 6.86
N SER A 68 -11.80 1.71 7.58
CA SER A 68 -10.84 1.89 8.68
C SER A 68 -11.11 0.90 9.81
N SER A 69 -12.38 0.65 10.16
CA SER A 69 -12.72 -0.36 11.17
C SER A 69 -12.28 -1.77 10.75
N SER A 70 -12.46 -2.14 9.48
CA SER A 70 -12.03 -3.45 8.96
C SER A 70 -10.50 -3.59 8.93
N ILE A 71 -9.77 -2.54 8.54
CA ILE A 71 -8.29 -2.54 8.61
C ILE A 71 -7.84 -2.67 10.06
N ALA A 72 -8.47 -1.93 10.99
CA ALA A 72 -8.11 -2.00 12.40
C ALA A 72 -8.36 -3.39 12.99
N ALA A 73 -9.51 -4.00 12.70
CA ALA A 73 -9.81 -5.37 13.11
C ALA A 73 -8.75 -6.35 12.61
N LEU A 74 -8.42 -6.31 11.30
CA LEU A 74 -7.38 -7.15 10.71
C LEU A 74 -6.03 -6.98 11.44
N VAL A 75 -5.59 -5.74 11.64
CA VAL A 75 -4.30 -5.45 12.27
C VAL A 75 -4.30 -5.90 13.74
N ASN A 76 -5.37 -5.60 14.48
CA ASN A 76 -5.50 -5.99 15.88
C ASN A 76 -5.48 -7.51 16.03
N ASP A 77 -6.20 -8.25 15.18
CA ASP A 77 -6.19 -9.72 15.20
C ASP A 77 -4.79 -10.28 14.86
N ILE A 78 -4.05 -9.66 13.92
CA ILE A 78 -2.66 -10.06 13.61
C ILE A 78 -1.77 -9.89 14.84
N VAL A 79 -1.94 -8.81 15.61
CA VAL A 79 -1.08 -8.52 16.77
C VAL A 79 -1.61 -9.05 18.11
N GLY A 80 -2.83 -9.58 18.18
CA GLY A 80 -3.46 -10.09 19.41
C GLY A 80 -4.11 -9.05 20.29
N GLN A 81 -4.55 -7.96 19.70
CA GLN A 81 -5.33 -6.92 20.36
C GLN A 81 -6.83 -7.13 20.07
N PRO A 82 -7.74 -6.58 20.89
CA PRO A 82 -9.17 -6.64 20.61
C PRO A 82 -9.50 -6.00 19.26
N ALA A 83 -10.20 -6.72 18.38
CA ALA A 83 -10.51 -6.29 17.01
C ALA A 83 -11.23 -4.93 16.96
N GLU A 84 -12.10 -4.67 17.95
CA GLU A 84 -12.89 -3.45 18.09
C GLU A 84 -12.10 -2.21 18.54
N ASP A 85 -10.85 -2.37 19.03
CA ASP A 85 -10.04 -1.27 19.56
C ASP A 85 -9.30 -0.52 18.44
N VAL A 86 -10.09 0.20 17.64
CA VAL A 86 -9.62 0.94 16.46
C VAL A 86 -8.53 1.96 16.82
N GLY A 87 -8.59 2.53 18.03
CA GLY A 87 -7.66 3.56 18.52
C GLY A 87 -6.23 3.09 18.72
N LYS A 88 -5.99 1.77 18.82
CA LYS A 88 -4.63 1.21 18.89
C LYS A 88 -3.94 1.10 17.54
N VAL A 89 -4.73 1.00 16.46
CA VAL A 89 -4.23 0.96 15.09
C VAL A 89 -4.16 2.38 14.52
N PHE A 90 -5.24 3.14 14.69
CA PHE A 90 -5.40 4.51 14.21
C PHE A 90 -5.49 5.47 15.39
N ASN A 91 -4.39 6.14 15.69
CA ASN A 91 -4.25 7.02 16.83
C ASN A 91 -3.85 8.43 16.37
N GLU A 92 -4.81 9.35 16.39
CA GLU A 92 -4.58 10.73 15.99
C GLU A 92 -3.54 11.46 16.85
N ASN A 93 -3.43 11.07 18.13
CA ASN A 93 -2.65 11.79 19.13
C ASN A 93 -1.21 11.26 19.27
N ASP A 94 -0.99 9.98 18.96
CA ASP A 94 0.33 9.36 19.01
C ASP A 94 0.62 8.54 17.75
N PRO A 95 1.20 9.17 16.71
CA PRO A 95 1.58 8.49 15.49
C PRO A 95 2.55 7.33 15.70
N LYS A 96 3.35 7.33 16.79
CA LYS A 96 4.32 6.26 17.05
C LYS A 96 3.71 5.05 17.72
N ALA A 97 2.56 5.22 18.38
CA ALA A 97 1.81 4.12 18.99
C ALA A 97 1.03 3.30 17.96
N GLN A 98 0.83 3.82 16.75
CA GLN A 98 0.13 3.10 15.69
C GLN A 98 0.93 1.88 15.24
N SER A 99 0.26 0.74 15.17
CA SER A 99 0.81 -0.53 14.69
C SER A 99 0.83 -0.66 13.16
N ILE A 100 0.46 0.40 12.43
CA ILE A 100 0.34 0.40 10.97
C ILE A 100 0.98 1.63 10.30
N LEU A 101 1.51 1.42 9.08
CA LEU A 101 1.69 2.45 8.05
C LEU A 101 0.80 2.11 6.84
N THR A 102 0.03 3.06 6.32
CA THR A 102 -0.84 2.86 5.16
C THR A 102 -0.32 3.65 3.95
N LEU A 103 0.05 2.90 2.92
CA LEU A 103 0.62 3.36 1.65
C LEU A 103 -0.34 3.11 0.51
N ALA A 104 -0.15 3.84 -0.59
CA ALA A 104 -0.88 3.63 -1.84
C ALA A 104 0.10 3.39 -2.99
N VAL A 105 -0.15 2.40 -3.84
CA VAL A 105 0.67 2.20 -5.05
C VAL A 105 0.48 3.37 -6.00
N SER A 106 -0.74 3.66 -6.41
CA SER A 106 -1.05 4.84 -7.22
C SER A 106 -1.27 6.07 -6.30
N PRO A 107 -0.60 7.21 -6.53
CA PRO A 107 -0.96 8.45 -5.86
C PRO A 107 -2.31 8.99 -6.31
N PHE A 108 -2.94 8.37 -7.31
CA PHE A 108 -4.20 8.80 -7.89
C PHE A 108 -5.26 7.71 -7.79
N SER A 109 -6.48 8.11 -7.40
CA SER A 109 -7.69 7.31 -7.59
C SER A 109 -8.23 7.57 -9.00
N PHE A 110 -8.35 6.51 -9.80
CA PHE A 110 -9.04 6.55 -11.08
C PHE A 110 -10.45 5.95 -11.03
N GLY A 111 -11.01 5.75 -9.83
CA GLY A 111 -12.38 5.24 -9.63
C GLY A 111 -12.62 3.86 -10.26
N ASP A 112 -13.89 3.54 -10.49
CA ASP A 112 -14.35 2.21 -10.93
C ASP A 112 -13.99 1.87 -12.38
N ASN A 113 -13.66 2.89 -13.19
CA ASN A 113 -13.27 2.71 -14.59
C ASN A 113 -11.89 3.33 -14.88
N PRO A 114 -10.81 2.72 -14.37
CA PRO A 114 -9.49 3.31 -14.44
C PRO A 114 -8.97 3.50 -15.86
N VAL A 115 -9.34 2.60 -16.79
CA VAL A 115 -8.92 2.66 -18.20
C VAL A 115 -9.54 3.87 -18.90
N GLN A 116 -10.85 4.09 -18.73
CA GLN A 116 -11.53 5.25 -19.31
C GLN A 116 -11.06 6.55 -18.67
N ASN A 117 -10.89 6.57 -17.35
CA ASN A 117 -10.47 7.75 -16.62
C ASN A 117 -9.04 8.17 -16.95
N TRP A 118 -8.16 7.21 -17.21
CA TRP A 118 -6.80 7.45 -17.70
C TRP A 118 -6.76 8.09 -19.10
N LYS A 119 -7.66 7.64 -19.98
CA LYS A 119 -7.66 8.01 -21.41
C LYS A 119 -8.50 9.24 -21.74
N ALA A 120 -9.50 9.59 -20.93
CA ALA A 120 -10.48 10.58 -21.35
C ALA A 120 -11.05 11.46 -20.23
N GLU A 121 -11.37 10.91 -19.05
CA GLU A 121 -12.20 11.65 -18.09
C GLU A 121 -11.41 12.47 -17.07
N LYS A 122 -10.28 11.95 -16.59
CA LYS A 122 -9.37 12.72 -15.74
C LYS A 122 -8.34 13.40 -16.60
N VAL A 123 -8.19 14.70 -16.42
CA VAL A 123 -7.40 15.54 -17.32
C VAL A 123 -6.41 16.42 -16.58
N ILE A 124 -5.31 16.71 -17.28
CA ILE A 124 -4.26 17.62 -16.89
C ILE A 124 -4.40 18.88 -17.76
N GLU A 125 -4.59 20.02 -17.12
CA GLU A 125 -4.78 21.30 -17.81
C GLU A 125 -3.44 22.03 -17.94
N VAL A 126 -2.90 22.10 -19.16
CA VAL A 126 -1.62 22.74 -19.49
C VAL A 126 -1.92 23.91 -20.41
N ASP A 127 -1.62 25.13 -19.97
CA ASP A 127 -1.81 26.37 -20.75
C ASP A 127 -3.23 26.49 -21.37
N GLY A 128 -4.26 26.10 -20.60
CA GLY A 128 -5.67 26.12 -21.01
C GLY A 128 -6.10 24.95 -21.91
N LYS A 129 -5.19 24.02 -22.25
CA LYS A 129 -5.51 22.77 -22.96
C LYS A 129 -5.68 21.63 -21.98
N LYS A 130 -6.80 20.92 -22.08
CA LYS A 130 -7.05 19.67 -21.34
C LYS A 130 -6.44 18.49 -22.09
N LEU A 131 -5.53 17.79 -21.44
CA LEU A 131 -4.92 16.55 -21.91
C LEU A 131 -5.38 15.41 -21.00
N SER A 132 -5.69 14.24 -21.55
CA SER A 132 -5.78 13.03 -20.74
C SER A 132 -4.44 12.72 -20.07
N PHE A 133 -4.45 11.88 -19.04
CA PHE A 133 -3.20 11.37 -18.46
C PHE A 133 -2.36 10.60 -19.49
N ALA A 134 -3.01 9.83 -20.36
CA ALA A 134 -2.34 9.11 -21.44
C ALA A 134 -1.58 10.08 -22.38
N GLU A 135 -2.22 11.17 -22.80
CA GLU A 135 -1.60 12.19 -23.66
C GLU A 135 -0.49 12.96 -22.94
N TYR A 136 -0.71 13.36 -21.69
CA TYR A 136 0.26 14.12 -20.92
C TYR A 136 1.54 13.33 -20.60
N THR A 137 1.39 12.06 -20.24
CA THR A 137 2.51 11.19 -19.86
C THR A 137 3.15 10.49 -21.04
N GLY A 138 2.43 10.37 -22.17
CA GLY A 138 2.81 9.54 -23.29
C GLY A 138 2.67 8.03 -23.04
N LEU A 139 2.08 7.61 -21.92
CA LEU A 139 1.80 6.21 -21.60
C LEU A 139 0.38 5.86 -22.09
N PRO A 140 0.22 5.18 -23.25
CA PRO A 140 -1.07 5.09 -23.93
C PRO A 140 -2.08 4.22 -23.18
N GLU A 141 -1.63 3.16 -22.51
CA GLU A 141 -2.50 2.25 -21.77
C GLU A 141 -2.37 2.43 -20.26
N PHE A 142 -3.47 2.20 -19.52
CA PHE A 142 -3.43 2.23 -18.05
C PHE A 142 -2.45 1.18 -17.49
N LYS A 143 -2.24 0.07 -18.21
CA LYS A 143 -1.24 -0.92 -17.86
C LYS A 143 0.19 -0.35 -17.93
N ASP A 144 0.49 0.50 -18.92
CA ASP A 144 1.80 1.13 -19.04
C ASP A 144 2.07 2.07 -17.85
N TYR A 145 1.03 2.78 -17.41
CA TYR A 145 1.06 3.56 -16.17
C TYR A 145 1.31 2.68 -14.94
N TRP A 146 0.63 1.53 -14.83
CA TRP A 146 0.82 0.61 -13.72
C TRP A 146 2.25 0.03 -13.71
N ASP A 147 2.76 -0.43 -14.85
CA ASP A 147 4.14 -0.93 -14.97
C ASP A 147 5.15 0.17 -14.61
N PHE A 148 4.89 1.42 -15.02
CA PHE A 148 5.70 2.58 -14.65
C PHE A 148 5.65 2.87 -13.14
N LEU A 149 4.47 2.80 -12.51
CA LEU A 149 4.32 2.92 -11.06
C LEU A 149 5.17 1.89 -10.33
N ILE A 150 5.04 0.60 -10.68
CA ILE A 150 5.79 -0.49 -10.02
C ILE A 150 7.30 -0.25 -10.17
N ALA A 151 7.76 0.17 -11.35
CA ALA A 151 9.18 0.39 -11.62
C ALA A 151 9.77 1.60 -10.86
N GLN A 152 9.02 2.69 -10.75
CA GLN A 152 9.51 3.91 -10.08
C GLN A 152 9.29 3.85 -8.56
N ARG A 153 8.05 3.57 -8.12
CA ARG A 153 7.72 3.49 -6.69
C ARG A 153 8.33 2.29 -6.01
N GLY A 154 8.51 1.18 -6.70
CA GLY A 154 9.13 -0.01 -6.11
C GLY A 154 10.54 0.27 -5.60
N LYS A 155 11.29 1.18 -6.24
CA LYS A 155 12.59 1.62 -5.73
C LYS A 155 12.44 2.37 -4.40
N VAL A 156 11.54 3.35 -4.35
CA VAL A 156 11.31 4.19 -3.17
C VAL A 156 10.79 3.38 -1.99
N PHE A 157 9.79 2.53 -2.24
CA PHE A 157 9.15 1.71 -1.21
C PHE A 157 10.09 0.63 -0.69
N ALA A 158 10.86 -0.03 -1.56
CA ALA A 158 11.83 -1.02 -1.12
C ALA A 158 12.98 -0.39 -0.31
N GLU A 159 13.48 0.79 -0.67
CA GLU A 159 14.49 1.49 0.14
C GLU A 159 13.94 1.87 1.51
N ALA A 160 12.68 2.32 1.59
CA ALA A 160 12.03 2.55 2.87
C ALA A 160 11.85 1.25 3.66
N ALA A 161 11.44 0.16 3.03
CA ALA A 161 11.32 -1.14 3.69
C ALA A 161 12.68 -1.64 4.21
N LYS A 162 13.78 -1.41 3.50
CA LYS A 162 15.14 -1.71 3.99
C LYS A 162 15.49 -0.88 5.23
N LYS A 163 15.13 0.41 5.23
CA LYS A 163 15.44 1.35 6.33
C LYS A 163 14.61 1.08 7.59
N TYR A 164 13.31 0.86 7.43
CA TYR A 164 12.37 0.75 8.55
C TYR A 164 12.03 -0.71 8.92
N ALA A 165 12.41 -1.66 8.07
CA ALA A 165 12.30 -3.09 8.29
C ALA A 165 10.91 -3.57 8.76
N PRO A 166 9.81 -3.20 8.06
CA PRO A 166 8.50 -3.75 8.34
C PRO A 166 8.56 -5.28 8.23
N LYS A 167 7.76 -5.96 9.05
CA LYS A 167 7.76 -7.43 9.12
C LYS A 167 6.69 -8.04 8.26
N VAL A 168 5.54 -7.38 8.18
CA VAL A 168 4.40 -7.81 7.38
C VAL A 168 4.00 -6.65 6.51
N ILE A 169 3.93 -6.87 5.20
CA ILE A 169 3.37 -5.94 4.24
C ILE A 169 2.13 -6.61 3.65
N ILE A 170 0.97 -5.97 3.74
CA ILE A 170 -0.29 -6.52 3.24
C ILE A 170 -0.75 -5.67 2.07
N CYS A 171 -0.92 -6.28 0.91
CA CYS A 171 -1.33 -5.61 -0.31
C CYS A 171 -2.76 -5.99 -0.70
N GLU A 172 -3.57 -5.00 -1.06
CA GLU A 172 -4.97 -5.18 -1.47
C GLU A 172 -5.08 -5.65 -2.92
N GLY A 173 -5.77 -6.76 -3.16
CA GLY A 173 -6.04 -7.28 -4.50
C GLY A 173 -5.19 -8.50 -4.82
N ILE A 174 -5.75 -9.68 -4.60
CA ILE A 174 -5.06 -10.97 -4.78
C ILE A 174 -4.58 -11.16 -6.22
N ASN A 175 -5.34 -10.66 -7.19
CA ASN A 175 -5.05 -10.82 -8.62
C ASN A 175 -3.83 -10.02 -9.10
N LYS A 176 -3.30 -9.10 -8.27
CA LYS A 176 -2.13 -8.25 -8.56
C LYS A 176 -0.89 -8.67 -7.77
N TYR A 177 -0.88 -9.88 -7.20
CA TYR A 177 0.20 -10.31 -6.30
C TYR A 177 1.59 -10.20 -6.93
N LYS A 178 1.74 -10.48 -8.23
CA LYS A 178 3.03 -10.41 -8.92
C LYS A 178 3.57 -8.99 -8.99
N GLU A 179 2.70 -8.03 -9.26
CA GLU A 179 3.00 -6.60 -9.30
C GLU A 179 3.42 -6.11 -7.91
N TYR A 180 2.68 -6.51 -6.87
CA TYR A 180 3.04 -6.18 -5.48
C TYR A 180 4.37 -6.78 -5.05
N PHE A 181 4.62 -8.04 -5.36
CA PHE A 181 5.89 -8.68 -5.00
C PHE A 181 7.07 -8.05 -5.74
N LYS A 182 6.88 -7.60 -6.99
CA LYS A 182 7.87 -6.78 -7.70
C LYS A 182 8.07 -5.41 -7.03
N LEU A 183 6.99 -4.73 -6.64
CA LEU A 183 7.04 -3.43 -5.96
C LEU A 183 7.92 -3.50 -4.70
N TRP A 184 7.72 -4.55 -3.91
CA TRP A 184 8.39 -4.75 -2.64
C TRP A 184 9.70 -5.54 -2.73
N GLN A 185 10.13 -5.91 -3.93
CA GLN A 185 11.33 -6.73 -4.17
C GLN A 185 11.32 -8.04 -3.37
N ALA A 186 10.14 -8.66 -3.24
CA ALA A 186 10.00 -9.97 -2.61
C ALA A 186 10.58 -11.07 -3.52
N ASP A 187 10.92 -12.21 -2.92
CA ASP A 187 11.46 -13.36 -3.63
C ASP A 187 10.39 -14.06 -4.49
N LEU A 188 10.39 -13.72 -5.78
CA LEU A 188 9.48 -14.28 -6.76
C LEU A 188 9.72 -15.78 -7.04
N THR A 189 10.83 -16.36 -6.58
CA THR A 189 11.09 -17.80 -6.71
C THR A 189 10.48 -18.62 -5.57
N ASN A 190 10.10 -17.96 -4.47
CA ASN A 190 9.49 -18.57 -3.28
C ASN A 190 8.10 -17.97 -3.01
N VAL A 191 7.31 -17.84 -4.08
CA VAL A 191 5.89 -17.46 -3.96
C VAL A 191 5.10 -18.67 -3.47
N ARG A 192 4.35 -18.47 -2.39
CA ARG A 192 3.48 -19.48 -1.79
C ARG A 192 2.02 -19.03 -1.90
N ALA A 193 1.14 -19.99 -2.13
CA ALA A 193 -0.30 -19.78 -2.24
C ALA A 193 -1.00 -20.32 -0.99
N HIS A 194 -2.06 -19.64 -0.60
CA HIS A 194 -3.02 -20.03 0.41
C HIS A 194 -4.42 -19.66 -0.11
N ASP A 195 -5.47 -20.31 0.41
CA ASP A 195 -6.85 -20.12 -0.07
C ASP A 195 -7.31 -18.65 -0.06
N ALA A 196 -6.75 -17.84 0.83
CA ALA A 196 -7.09 -16.43 1.00
C ALA A 196 -6.05 -15.44 0.45
N PHE A 197 -4.83 -15.89 0.13
CA PHE A 197 -3.75 -14.97 -0.25
C PHE A 197 -2.58 -15.66 -0.94
N TYR A 198 -1.81 -14.86 -1.67
CA TYR A 198 -0.42 -15.20 -2.02
C TYR A 198 0.53 -14.52 -1.05
N TYR A 199 1.68 -15.12 -0.80
CA TYR A 199 2.74 -14.47 -0.05
C TYR A 199 4.13 -14.84 -0.55
N ALA A 200 5.08 -13.93 -0.33
CA ALA A 200 6.48 -14.11 -0.65
C ALA A 200 7.36 -13.40 0.39
N PRO A 201 8.50 -13.99 0.80
CA PRO A 201 9.41 -13.36 1.74
C PRO A 201 10.21 -12.25 1.06
N ILE A 202 10.58 -11.23 1.83
CA ILE A 202 11.65 -10.28 1.49
C ILE A 202 12.93 -10.83 2.09
N ILE A 203 13.94 -11.08 1.25
CA ILE A 203 15.19 -11.70 1.66
C ILE A 203 16.23 -10.61 1.95
N GLY A 204 16.82 -10.68 3.14
CA GLY A 204 17.92 -9.83 3.56
C GLY A 204 19.25 -10.19 2.89
N MET A 205 20.26 -9.36 3.10
CA MET A 205 21.60 -9.58 2.52
C MET A 205 22.26 -10.87 3.00
N ASP A 206 21.87 -11.39 4.18
CA ASP A 206 22.35 -12.65 4.73
C ASP A 206 21.60 -13.88 4.20
N GLY A 207 20.70 -13.69 3.24
CA GLY A 207 19.88 -14.74 2.64
C GLY A 207 18.69 -15.16 3.50
N LYS A 208 18.44 -14.50 4.64
CA LYS A 208 17.31 -14.83 5.52
C LYS A 208 16.10 -13.94 5.27
N PRO A 209 14.87 -14.43 5.52
CA PRO A 209 13.68 -13.59 5.50
C PRO A 209 13.77 -12.46 6.54
N VAL A 210 13.52 -11.23 6.12
CA VAL A 210 13.49 -10.03 6.99
C VAL A 210 12.09 -9.41 7.10
N GLY A 211 11.20 -9.80 6.19
CA GLY A 211 9.80 -9.42 6.13
C GLY A 211 9.03 -10.35 5.17
N ILE A 212 7.71 -10.24 5.12
CA ILE A 212 6.85 -11.00 4.21
C ILE A 212 5.84 -10.05 3.57
N VAL A 213 5.62 -10.21 2.27
CA VAL A 213 4.57 -9.52 1.53
C VAL A 213 3.42 -10.49 1.30
N PHE A 214 2.21 -10.08 1.67
CA PHE A 214 0.97 -10.76 1.40
C PHE A 214 0.17 -9.98 0.37
N ALA A 215 -0.51 -10.68 -0.55
CA ALA A 215 -1.49 -10.11 -1.46
C ALA A 215 -2.82 -10.83 -1.27
N THR A 216 -3.85 -10.08 -0.89
CA THR A 216 -5.16 -10.60 -0.48
C THR A 216 -6.25 -9.62 -0.88
N ASP A 217 -7.43 -10.13 -1.21
CA ASP A 217 -8.61 -9.26 -1.32
C ASP A 217 -9.02 -8.89 0.10
N LEU A 218 -9.08 -7.59 0.41
CA LEU A 218 -9.33 -7.12 1.77
C LEU A 218 -10.60 -6.27 1.89
N PHE A 219 -10.90 -5.42 0.89
CA PHE A 219 -11.97 -4.43 1.03
C PHE A 219 -12.77 -4.26 -0.28
N GLY A 220 -14.11 -4.20 -0.17
CA GLY A 220 -14.96 -3.43 -1.08
C GLY A 220 -15.10 -3.85 -2.56
N THR A 221 -15.40 -5.11 -2.87
CA THR A 221 -16.26 -5.42 -4.04
C THR A 221 -17.59 -6.01 -3.55
N SER A 222 -18.55 -6.30 -4.42
CA SER A 222 -19.76 -7.08 -4.08
C SER A 222 -19.46 -8.48 -3.50
N ASN A 223 -18.19 -8.87 -3.43
CA ASN A 223 -17.63 -10.05 -2.77
C ASN A 223 -16.64 -9.71 -1.64
N GLY A 224 -16.59 -8.45 -1.19
CA GLY A 224 -15.63 -7.91 -0.22
C GLY A 224 -15.88 -8.40 1.20
N ILE A 225 -14.85 -8.29 2.04
CA ILE A 225 -14.86 -8.76 3.43
C ILE A 225 -15.78 -7.90 4.31
N ASP A 226 -17.07 -8.16 4.22
CA ASP A 226 -18.10 -7.62 5.13
C ASP A 226 -18.44 -8.61 6.26
N ASN A 227 -17.65 -9.70 6.38
CA ASN A 227 -17.79 -10.71 7.41
C ASN A 227 -16.57 -10.69 8.34
N THR A 228 -16.76 -10.22 9.57
CA THR A 228 -15.74 -10.18 10.63
C THR A 228 -15.04 -11.52 10.83
N TYR A 229 -15.77 -12.64 10.68
CA TYR A 229 -15.19 -13.99 10.78
C TYR A 229 -14.14 -14.28 9.69
N HIS A 230 -14.29 -13.70 8.50
CA HIS A 230 -13.30 -13.85 7.43
C HIS A 230 -12.06 -12.98 7.68
N ILE A 231 -12.22 -11.77 8.24
CA ILE A 231 -11.10 -10.90 8.65
C ILE A 231 -10.23 -11.62 9.68
N GLU A 232 -10.84 -12.09 10.77
CA GLU A 232 -10.14 -12.76 11.86
C GLU A 232 -9.36 -13.98 11.36
N ARG A 233 -10.01 -14.84 10.56
CA ARG A 233 -9.34 -16.02 10.00
C ARG A 233 -8.14 -15.65 9.13
N ILE A 234 -8.26 -14.63 8.29
CA ILE A 234 -7.14 -14.17 7.45
C ILE A 234 -6.01 -13.60 8.32
N ALA A 235 -6.35 -12.76 9.31
CA ALA A 235 -5.41 -12.18 10.25
C ALA A 235 -4.61 -13.25 11.00
N LEU A 236 -5.29 -14.26 11.55
CA LEU A 236 -4.65 -15.35 12.28
C LEU A 236 -3.72 -16.18 11.38
N GLN A 237 -4.09 -16.39 10.11
CA GLN A 237 -3.21 -17.07 9.15
C GLN A 237 -1.99 -16.20 8.80
N ILE A 238 -2.17 -14.91 8.54
CA ILE A 238 -1.05 -13.97 8.32
C ILE A 238 -0.10 -14.00 9.52
N ARG A 239 -0.62 -13.91 10.75
CA ARG A 239 0.17 -14.03 11.99
C ARG A 239 0.93 -15.35 12.03
N HIS A 240 0.25 -16.48 11.80
CA HIS A 240 0.86 -17.81 11.84
C HIS A 240 2.07 -17.89 10.89
N PHE A 241 1.91 -17.48 9.63
CA PHE A 241 3.01 -17.50 8.67
C PHE A 241 4.12 -16.50 9.01
N ALA A 242 3.78 -15.30 9.48
CA ALA A 242 4.76 -14.31 9.91
C ALA A 242 5.62 -14.81 11.07
N VAL A 243 5.00 -15.43 12.08
CA VAL A 243 5.69 -16.02 13.23
C VAL A 243 6.54 -17.22 12.81
N ALA A 244 6.02 -18.10 11.94
CA ALA A 244 6.76 -19.26 11.48
C ALA A 244 8.04 -18.89 10.70
N GLU A 245 7.99 -17.83 9.89
CA GLU A 245 9.12 -17.44 9.04
C GLU A 245 10.06 -16.43 9.72
N LEU A 246 9.55 -15.53 10.58
CA LEU A 246 10.31 -14.43 11.19
C LEU A 246 10.52 -14.56 12.71
N GLY A 247 9.86 -15.53 13.35
CA GLY A 247 9.93 -15.81 14.78
C GLY A 247 8.90 -15.08 15.65
N ASP A 248 8.78 -15.53 16.91
CA ASP A 248 7.71 -15.10 17.83
C ASP A 248 7.70 -13.62 18.18
N LYS A 249 8.85 -12.94 18.05
CA LYS A 249 9.00 -11.51 18.39
C LYS A 249 8.68 -10.56 17.24
N VAL A 250 8.13 -11.07 16.13
CA VAL A 250 7.92 -10.33 14.88
C VAL A 250 7.11 -9.04 15.06
N PHE A 251 6.15 -8.97 15.98
CA PHE A 251 5.35 -7.76 16.22
C PHE A 251 5.83 -6.89 17.40
N GLY A 252 6.93 -7.28 18.07
CA GLY A 252 7.56 -6.46 19.11
C GLY A 252 6.61 -6.00 20.21
N SER A 253 6.66 -4.70 20.55
CA SER A 253 5.83 -4.08 21.59
C SER A 253 4.36 -3.92 21.21
N PHE A 254 3.97 -4.27 19.98
CA PHE A 254 2.58 -4.18 19.53
C PHE A 254 1.77 -5.44 19.85
N VAL A 255 2.40 -6.51 20.35
CA VAL A 255 1.71 -7.74 20.75
C VAL A 255 0.72 -7.46 21.88
N GLY A 256 -0.55 -7.82 21.67
CA GLY A 256 -1.60 -7.72 22.69
C GLY A 256 -1.66 -8.96 23.59
N PRO A 257 -2.50 -8.93 24.64
CA PRO A 257 -2.54 -9.94 25.69
C PRO A 257 -3.09 -11.30 25.25
N ASN A 258 -3.69 -11.38 24.06
CA ASN A 258 -4.32 -12.60 23.57
C ASN A 258 -3.33 -13.60 22.94
N PHE A 259 -2.02 -13.32 22.97
CA PHE A 259 -0.96 -14.20 22.46
C PHE A 259 0.31 -14.19 23.31
#